data_AF-A0A8B6XB69-F1
#
_entry.id   AF-A0A8B6XB69-F1
#
_cell.length_a   1.000
_cell.length_b   1.000
_cell.length_c   1.000
_cell.angle_alpha   90.00
_cell.angle_beta   90.00
_cell.angle_gamma   90.00
#
_symmetry.space_group_name_H-M   'P 1'
#
loop_
_entity.id
_entity.type
_entity.pdbx_description
1 polymer ?
#
loop_
_entity_poly.entity_id
_entity_poly.type
_entity_poly.pdbx_seq_one_letter_code
_entity_poly.pdbx_strand_id
1 'polypeptide(L)'
;MVAAGLPAAARAQSQSGAGPAVTPGAPPVSVGAPLPARDLPGRPIAAPGPIQIATLLPTKTPAFARAAAALLAGVEAARKTAGAPTELLQFDLPADPAATLDALRRSADAAVQVVLGPMTRSAAQAVAEAGTPGLPVIALAPFDGEPPAGLWPLGLSLDADARQIARVALAEAQAGAPGERPAAAIVNGQPLFRRAAQAFAEEFRAGGGDIALSVDWAAGREAAIGKAIGQTKAGAVFLALDRAGAVAQRPYCGRLSAFATSQIDDGRDLAGQADLDGVRFVELPWRVQPDHPALAGFARPEPPYGAPELDRLYALGIDALRVALEVARGNRYFSFDGATGLISAGDGRIERRGAIATLRDGALVLDGTV
;
A
#
# COMPACT_ATOMS: atom_id res chain seq x y z
N MET A 1 -64.83 12.03 -60.36
CA MET A 1 -66.19 12.60 -60.29
C MET A 1 -66.67 12.50 -58.84
N VAL A 2 -66.51 13.60 -58.09
CA VAL A 2 -67.43 14.14 -57.03
C VAL A 2 -67.65 13.27 -55.77
N ALA A 3 -67.57 13.70 -54.49
CA ALA A 3 -67.36 14.97 -53.76
C ALA A 3 -66.81 14.60 -52.35
N ALA A 4 -65.81 15.26 -51.76
CA ALA A 4 -65.83 16.52 -51.01
C ALA A 4 -66.71 16.55 -49.73
N GLY A 5 -66.08 16.71 -48.56
CA GLY A 5 -66.73 17.01 -47.28
C GLY A 5 -65.84 16.87 -46.03
N LEU A 6 -65.08 17.92 -45.70
CA LEU A 6 -64.62 18.28 -44.33
C LEU A 6 -65.69 19.21 -43.69
N PRO A 7 -65.74 19.55 -42.37
CA PRO A 7 -64.63 19.56 -41.40
C PRO A 7 -64.96 19.22 -39.90
N ALA A 8 -63.91 19.36 -39.06
CA ALA A 8 -63.90 19.93 -37.70
C ALA A 8 -64.17 19.06 -36.43
N ALA A 9 -63.04 18.67 -35.82
CA ALA A 9 -62.62 18.98 -34.45
C ALA A 9 -63.51 18.60 -33.25
N ALA A 10 -63.05 17.59 -32.50
CA ALA A 10 -63.14 17.59 -31.04
C ALA A 10 -61.82 17.04 -30.45
N ARG A 11 -61.15 17.90 -29.68
CA ARG A 11 -59.97 17.57 -28.88
C ARG A 11 -60.37 16.65 -27.73
N ALA A 12 -59.71 15.50 -27.61
CA ALA A 12 -59.44 14.86 -26.34
C ALA A 12 -58.07 14.19 -26.45
N GLN A 13 -57.11 14.70 -25.68
CA GLN A 13 -55.74 14.22 -25.62
C GLN A 13 -55.73 12.82 -25.00
N SER A 14 -55.57 11.78 -25.83
CA SER A 14 -55.18 10.44 -25.40
C SER A 14 -53.66 10.31 -25.56
N GLN A 15 -52.93 10.44 -24.46
CA GLN A 15 -51.51 10.11 -24.45
C GLN A 15 -51.33 8.59 -24.58
N SER A 16 -50.69 8.21 -25.68
CA SER A 16 -49.66 7.17 -25.85
C SER A 16 -49.32 6.40 -24.56
N GLY A 17 -49.44 5.09 -24.50
CA GLY A 17 -48.84 4.14 -25.44
C GLY A 17 -47.79 3.35 -24.65
N ALA A 18 -48.17 2.15 -24.23
CA ALA A 18 -47.35 1.24 -23.45
C ALA A 18 -46.08 0.84 -24.23
N GLY A 19 -44.92 1.21 -23.71
CA GLY A 19 -43.61 0.70 -24.09
C GLY A 19 -43.08 -0.25 -23.00
N PRO A 20 -42.13 -1.15 -23.34
CA PRO A 20 -41.68 -2.22 -22.46
C PRO A 20 -40.89 -1.68 -21.27
N ALA A 21 -41.04 -2.36 -20.13
CA ALA A 21 -40.42 -2.02 -18.86
C ALA A 21 -38.89 -2.00 -18.94
N VAL A 22 -38.31 -0.82 -18.82
CA VAL A 22 -36.90 -0.60 -18.49
C VAL A 22 -36.78 -0.63 -16.97
N THR A 23 -36.13 -1.65 -16.43
CA THR A 23 -35.70 -1.68 -15.02
C THR A 23 -34.73 -0.51 -14.76
N PRO A 24 -34.97 0.36 -13.76
CA PRO A 24 -34.00 1.38 -13.39
C PRO A 24 -32.76 0.73 -12.80
N GLY A 25 -31.60 1.20 -13.25
CA GLY A 25 -30.29 0.75 -12.83
C GLY A 25 -30.05 0.89 -11.33
N ALA A 26 -29.10 0.08 -10.86
CA ALA A 26 -28.54 0.12 -9.52
C ALA A 26 -28.16 1.54 -9.11
N PRO A 27 -28.35 1.90 -7.82
CA PRO A 27 -28.01 3.23 -7.33
C PRO A 27 -26.48 3.43 -7.41
N PRO A 28 -26.01 4.68 -7.63
CA PRO A 28 -24.60 4.99 -7.48
C PRO A 28 -24.16 4.69 -6.04
N VAL A 29 -23.00 4.06 -5.90
CA VAL A 29 -22.33 3.85 -4.60
C VAL A 29 -22.02 5.22 -4.02
N SER A 30 -22.88 5.70 -3.12
CA SER A 30 -22.63 6.91 -2.35
C SER A 30 -21.43 6.65 -1.44
N VAL A 31 -20.36 7.41 -1.63
CA VAL A 31 -19.27 7.52 -0.65
C VAL A 31 -19.92 7.95 0.67
N GLY A 32 -19.88 7.07 1.67
CA GLY A 32 -20.53 7.27 2.95
C GLY A 32 -20.04 8.55 3.62
N ALA A 33 -20.99 9.39 4.05
CA ALA A 33 -20.71 10.52 4.92
C ALA A 33 -20.02 10.04 6.22
N PRO A 34 -19.18 10.88 6.86
CA PRO A 34 -18.51 10.51 8.10
C PRO A 34 -19.55 10.16 9.17
N LEU A 35 -19.40 8.99 9.80
CA LEU A 35 -20.21 8.61 10.96
C LEU A 35 -19.92 9.57 12.12
N PRO A 36 -20.93 10.02 12.89
CA PRO A 36 -20.71 10.86 14.05
C PRO A 36 -19.94 10.09 15.13
N ALA A 37 -18.88 10.71 15.65
CA ALA A 37 -18.10 10.19 16.77
C ALA A 37 -19.01 9.96 17.98
N ARG A 38 -19.03 8.74 18.51
CA ARG A 38 -19.59 8.45 19.84
C ARG A 38 -18.51 8.73 20.88
N ASP A 39 -18.75 9.74 21.70
CA ASP A 39 -17.93 10.02 22.89
C ASP A 39 -17.97 8.82 23.84
N LEU A 40 -16.82 8.16 23.98
CA LEU A 40 -16.54 7.27 25.11
C LEU A 40 -15.91 8.13 26.22
N PRO A 41 -16.19 7.84 27.51
CA PRO A 41 -15.68 8.64 28.62
C PRO A 41 -14.15 8.73 28.60
N GLY A 42 -13.67 9.97 28.50
CA GLY A 42 -12.29 10.32 28.21
C GLY A 42 -11.33 10.04 29.35
N ARG A 43 -10.15 9.54 28.99
CA ARG A 43 -8.92 9.78 29.74
C ARG A 43 -8.60 11.28 29.60
N PRO A 44 -8.21 11.99 30.68
CA PRO A 44 -8.06 13.44 30.64
C PRO A 44 -7.14 13.88 29.50
N ILE A 45 -7.57 14.92 28.78
CA ILE A 45 -6.78 15.65 27.79
C ILE A 45 -5.45 16.02 28.45
N ALA A 46 -4.35 15.53 27.89
CA ALA A 46 -3.01 15.87 28.35
C ALA A 46 -2.89 17.41 28.41
N ALA A 47 -2.27 17.91 29.49
CA ALA A 47 -1.96 19.32 29.68
C ALA A 47 -1.29 19.94 28.43
N PRO A 48 -1.35 21.27 28.22
CA PRO A 48 -0.84 21.94 27.02
C PRO A 48 0.70 21.92 27.02
N GLY A 49 1.28 20.77 26.70
CA GLY A 49 2.70 20.53 26.50
C GLY A 49 2.93 19.87 25.13
N PRO A 50 4.18 19.87 24.65
CA PRO A 50 4.50 19.21 23.39
C PRO A 50 4.21 17.71 23.45
N ILE A 51 3.78 17.14 22.32
CA ILE A 51 3.68 15.69 22.16
C ILE A 51 5.11 15.14 22.12
N GLN A 52 5.45 14.32 23.12
CA GLN A 52 6.73 13.64 23.28
C GLN A 52 6.67 12.27 22.60
N ILE A 53 7.58 12.05 21.66
CA ILE A 53 7.67 10.83 20.86
C ILE A 53 9.07 10.25 21.01
N ALA A 54 9.19 8.99 21.42
CA ALA A 54 10.47 8.30 21.40
C ALA A 54 10.72 7.65 20.03
N THR A 55 11.94 7.75 19.50
CA THR A 55 12.32 7.02 18.27
C THR A 55 13.33 5.92 18.57
N LEU A 56 13.00 4.68 18.23
CA LEU A 56 13.84 3.51 18.44
C LEU A 56 14.42 3.03 17.10
N LEU A 57 15.54 3.63 16.69
CA LEU A 57 16.18 3.35 15.39
C LEU A 57 17.59 2.75 15.57
N PRO A 58 18.02 1.80 14.72
CA PRO A 58 19.30 1.12 14.80
C PRO A 58 20.45 1.98 14.22
N THR A 59 20.58 3.23 14.68
CA THR A 59 21.57 4.21 14.17
C THR A 59 23.01 3.83 14.49
N LYS A 60 23.26 2.96 15.47
CA LYS A 60 24.61 2.47 15.83
C LYS A 60 25.09 1.29 14.98
N THR A 61 24.25 0.76 14.09
CA THR A 61 24.65 -0.33 13.18
C THR A 61 24.90 0.22 11.79
N PRO A 62 26.14 0.20 11.28
CA PRO A 62 26.50 0.82 9.99
C PRO A 62 25.62 0.36 8.81
N ALA A 63 25.23 -0.91 8.78
CA ALA A 63 24.36 -1.46 7.75
C ALA A 63 22.97 -0.80 7.68
N PHE A 64 22.48 -0.23 8.79
CA PHE A 64 21.17 0.44 8.86
C PHE A 64 21.27 1.96 8.93
N ALA A 65 22.47 2.53 9.05
CA ALA A 65 22.64 3.97 9.29
C ALA A 65 21.97 4.85 8.22
N ARG A 66 22.16 4.52 6.92
CA ARG A 66 21.53 5.27 5.82
C ARG A 66 20.01 5.14 5.82
N ALA A 67 19.50 3.95 6.08
CA ALA A 67 18.07 3.67 6.15
C ALA A 67 17.40 4.41 7.33
N ALA A 68 18.02 4.34 8.51
CA ALA A 68 17.58 5.05 9.71
C ALA A 68 17.61 6.56 9.52
N ALA A 69 18.65 7.10 8.89
CA ALA A 69 18.77 8.52 8.59
C ALA A 69 17.69 8.99 7.60
N ALA A 70 17.40 8.23 6.54
CA ALA A 70 16.34 8.57 5.59
C ALA A 70 14.96 8.58 6.25
N LEU A 71 14.65 7.57 7.06
CA LEU A 71 13.41 7.51 7.83
C LEU A 71 13.29 8.70 8.80
N LEU A 72 14.35 8.98 9.56
CA LEU A 72 14.34 10.07 10.53
C LEU A 72 14.22 11.45 9.84
N ALA A 73 14.82 11.62 8.65
CA ALA A 73 14.65 12.83 7.86
C ALA A 73 13.19 13.02 7.41
N GLY A 74 12.47 11.94 7.08
CA GLY A 74 11.04 11.97 6.79
C GLY A 74 10.19 12.33 8.00
N VAL A 75 10.50 11.75 9.17
CA VAL A 75 9.89 12.13 10.45
C VAL A 75 10.09 13.63 10.71
N GLU A 76 11.31 14.14 10.51
CA GLU A 76 11.61 15.55 10.73
C GLU A 76 10.87 16.48 9.76
N ALA A 77 10.73 16.07 8.49
CA ALA A 77 9.97 16.83 7.50
C ALA A 77 8.48 16.93 7.87
N ALA A 78 7.89 15.84 8.36
CA ALA A 78 6.53 15.87 8.90
C ALA A 78 6.43 16.68 10.19
N ARG A 79 7.47 16.69 11.03
CA ARG A 79 7.47 17.44 12.30
C ARG A 79 7.44 18.94 12.07
N LYS A 80 8.20 19.44 11.09
CA LYS A 80 8.25 20.86 10.72
C LYS A 80 6.91 21.41 10.21
N THR A 81 6.06 20.54 9.69
CA THR A 81 4.72 20.88 9.18
C THR A 81 3.61 20.53 10.17
N ALA A 82 3.94 19.86 11.27
CA ALA A 82 2.98 19.52 12.31
C ALA A 82 2.49 20.80 13.00
N GLY A 83 1.17 21.04 12.97
CA GLY A 83 0.54 22.18 13.63
C GLY A 83 0.54 22.11 15.18
N ALA A 84 1.19 21.10 15.77
CA ALA A 84 1.28 20.89 17.20
C ALA A 84 2.75 20.81 17.64
N PRO A 85 3.15 21.45 18.76
CA PRO A 85 4.48 21.29 19.33
C PRO A 85 4.79 19.81 19.56
N THR A 86 5.87 19.32 18.95
CA THR A 86 6.24 17.90 18.97
C THR A 86 7.73 17.77 19.24
N GLU A 87 8.09 16.99 20.27
CA GLU A 87 9.47 16.74 20.68
C GLU A 87 9.84 15.26 20.47
N LEU A 88 11.08 15.04 20.03
CA LEU A 88 11.59 13.70 19.73
C LEU A 88 12.66 13.32 20.75
N LEU A 89 12.42 12.25 21.50
CA LEU A 89 13.41 11.58 22.33
C LEU A 89 14.08 10.47 21.51
N GLN A 90 15.24 10.77 20.94
CA GLN A 90 15.93 9.83 20.05
C GLN A 90 16.79 8.83 20.84
N PHE A 91 16.55 7.53 20.64
CA PHE A 91 17.39 6.47 21.16
C PHE A 91 18.28 5.92 20.05
N ASP A 92 19.59 6.09 20.19
CA ASP A 92 20.57 5.48 19.31
C ASP A 92 20.86 4.04 19.72
N LEU A 93 20.37 3.09 18.94
CA LEU A 93 20.42 1.67 19.26
C LEU A 93 21.30 0.88 18.27
N PRO A 94 21.92 -0.24 18.69
CA PRO A 94 22.32 -1.28 17.75
C PRO A 94 21.07 -1.98 17.18
N ALA A 95 21.23 -2.70 16.07
CA ALA A 95 20.20 -3.56 15.48
C ALA A 95 19.99 -4.86 16.28
N ASP A 96 19.78 -4.72 17.59
CA ASP A 96 19.63 -5.81 18.54
C ASP A 96 18.23 -5.76 19.20
N PRO A 97 17.49 -6.88 19.24
CA PRO A 97 16.17 -6.93 19.86
C PRO A 97 16.17 -6.61 21.36
N ALA A 98 17.17 -7.04 22.13
CA ALA A 98 17.23 -6.79 23.57
C ALA A 98 17.44 -5.30 23.86
N ALA A 99 18.35 -4.65 23.13
CA ALA A 99 18.54 -3.20 23.21
C ALA A 99 17.27 -2.41 22.86
N THR A 100 16.45 -2.92 21.94
CA THR A 100 15.14 -2.32 21.60
C THR A 100 14.15 -2.44 22.75
N LEU A 101 14.02 -3.62 23.35
CA LEU A 101 13.13 -3.83 24.50
C LEU A 101 13.53 -2.96 25.71
N ASP A 102 14.83 -2.81 25.95
CA ASP A 102 15.35 -1.93 27.01
C ASP A 102 15.10 -0.45 26.71
N ALA A 103 15.19 -0.04 25.44
CA ALA A 103 14.84 1.32 25.05
C ALA A 103 13.32 1.60 25.12
N LEU A 104 12.49 0.60 24.84
CA LEU A 104 11.05 0.68 25.03
C LEU A 104 10.68 0.89 26.51
N ARG A 105 11.33 0.16 27.42
CA ARG A 105 11.17 0.38 28.88
C ARG A 105 11.57 1.79 29.30
N ARG A 106 12.74 2.26 28.86
CA ARG A 106 13.21 3.64 29.14
C ARG A 106 12.29 4.71 28.54
N SER A 107 11.64 4.42 27.42
CA SER A 107 10.65 5.32 26.82
C SER A 107 9.41 5.45 27.72
N ALA A 108 8.96 4.34 28.32
CA ALA A 108 7.88 4.35 29.29
C ALA A 108 8.25 5.17 30.54
N ASP A 109 9.46 5.01 31.06
CA ASP A 109 9.95 5.76 32.23
C ASP A 109 10.07 7.27 31.94
N ALA A 110 10.40 7.64 30.70
CA ALA A 110 10.43 9.02 30.23
C ALA A 110 9.04 9.64 29.98
N ALA A 111 7.97 8.87 30.19
CA ALA A 111 6.57 9.30 30.02
C ALA A 111 6.24 9.90 28.63
N VAL A 112 6.92 9.41 27.58
CA VAL A 112 6.56 9.76 26.19
C VAL A 112 5.17 9.21 25.86
N GLN A 113 4.45 9.83 24.93
CA GLN A 113 3.08 9.42 24.62
C GLN A 113 3.02 8.29 23.59
N VAL A 114 4.05 8.15 22.75
CA VAL A 114 4.10 7.15 21.68
C VAL A 114 5.56 6.86 21.31
N VAL A 115 5.81 5.62 20.90
CA VAL A 115 7.11 5.19 20.35
C VAL A 115 6.99 4.98 18.85
N LEU A 116 7.96 5.51 18.10
CA LEU A 116 8.19 5.22 16.69
C LEU A 116 9.36 4.25 16.55
N GLY A 117 9.06 3.05 16.04
CA GLY A 117 10.03 1.96 15.90
C GLY A 117 9.59 0.71 16.67
N PRO A 118 10.34 -0.39 16.51
CA PRO A 118 11.61 -0.49 15.78
C PRO A 118 11.43 -0.59 14.26
N MET A 119 12.55 -0.45 13.52
CA MET A 119 12.57 -0.58 12.05
C MET A 119 13.16 -1.90 11.52
N THR A 120 13.57 -2.82 12.39
CA THR A 120 14.03 -4.16 11.95
C THR A 120 12.95 -5.20 12.26
N ARG A 121 12.82 -6.20 11.39
CA ARG A 121 11.86 -7.30 11.57
C ARG A 121 12.11 -8.07 12.87
N SER A 122 13.38 -8.34 13.19
CA SER A 122 13.75 -9.07 14.42
C SER A 122 13.36 -8.30 15.69
N ALA A 123 13.57 -6.98 15.71
CA ALA A 123 13.18 -6.17 16.86
C ALA A 123 11.66 -5.99 16.94
N ALA A 124 10.97 -5.81 15.82
CA ALA A 124 9.51 -5.72 15.78
C ALA A 124 8.85 -7.03 16.27
N GLN A 125 9.40 -8.18 15.84
CA GLN A 125 9.00 -9.50 16.31
C GLN A 125 9.19 -9.63 17.84
N ALA A 126 10.35 -9.21 18.36
CA ALA A 126 10.61 -9.28 19.80
C ALA A 126 9.66 -8.38 20.63
N VAL A 127 9.28 -7.20 20.10
CA VAL A 127 8.28 -6.34 20.74
C VAL A 127 6.90 -7.02 20.73
N ALA A 128 6.51 -7.65 19.63
CA ALA A 128 5.25 -8.40 19.54
C ALA A 128 5.22 -9.60 20.52
N GLU A 129 6.31 -10.35 20.62
CA GLU A 129 6.46 -11.50 21.52
C GLU A 129 6.50 -11.11 23.00
N ALA A 130 6.99 -9.90 23.32
CA ALA A 130 6.95 -9.35 24.67
C ALA A 130 5.53 -9.01 25.14
N GLY A 131 4.54 -8.99 24.23
CA GLY A 131 3.13 -8.77 24.52
C GLY A 131 2.69 -7.30 24.44
N THR A 132 1.67 -6.94 25.22
CA THR A 132 1.08 -5.59 25.21
C THR A 132 2.08 -4.57 25.78
N PRO A 133 2.58 -3.60 24.98
CA PRO A 133 3.48 -2.58 25.48
C PRO A 133 2.76 -1.61 26.44
N GLY A 134 3.51 -1.03 27.39
CA GLY A 134 2.98 -0.07 28.38
C GLY A 134 2.58 1.29 27.80
N LEU A 135 2.96 1.57 26.54
CA LEU A 135 2.59 2.74 25.77
C LEU A 135 2.37 2.34 24.30
N PRO A 136 1.65 3.14 23.49
CA PRO A 136 1.50 2.86 22.07
C PRO A 136 2.84 2.82 21.34
N VAL A 137 3.02 1.81 20.48
CA VAL A 137 4.23 1.59 19.68
C VAL A 137 3.83 1.49 18.21
N ILE A 138 4.41 2.31 17.35
CA ILE A 138 4.28 2.21 15.89
C ILE A 138 5.48 1.43 15.36
N ALA A 139 5.31 0.14 15.09
CA ALA A 139 6.38 -0.70 14.55
C ALA A 139 6.58 -0.39 13.05
N LEU A 140 7.80 -0.03 12.67
CA LEU A 140 8.16 0.42 11.32
C LEU A 140 8.65 -0.73 10.43
N ALA A 141 8.51 -1.96 10.92
CA ALA A 141 8.80 -3.20 10.20
C ALA A 141 7.66 -4.21 10.42
N PRO A 142 7.38 -5.08 9.44
CA PRO A 142 6.43 -6.16 9.63
C PRO A 142 6.97 -7.20 10.63
N PHE A 143 6.05 -7.90 11.27
CA PHE A 143 6.28 -9.07 12.12
C PHE A 143 5.20 -10.11 11.86
N ASP A 144 5.37 -11.32 12.37
CA ASP A 144 4.43 -12.41 12.16
C ASP A 144 3.44 -12.53 13.33
N GLY A 145 2.19 -12.86 13.02
CA GLY A 145 1.12 -13.00 14.00
C GLY A 145 0.25 -11.75 14.17
N GLU A 146 -0.73 -11.85 15.05
CA GLU A 146 -1.65 -10.76 15.36
C GLU A 146 -0.98 -9.72 16.27
N PRO A 147 -1.07 -8.41 15.94
CA PRO A 147 -0.52 -7.36 16.79
C PRO A 147 -1.18 -7.36 18.18
N PRO A 148 -0.41 -7.41 19.28
CA PRO A 148 -0.96 -7.15 20.61
C PRO A 148 -1.52 -5.74 20.71
N ALA A 149 -2.47 -5.53 21.61
CA ALA A 149 -3.08 -4.20 21.82
C ALA A 149 -1.99 -3.15 22.07
N GLY A 150 -2.08 -2.00 21.40
CA GLY A 150 -1.09 -0.91 21.52
C GLY A 150 0.15 -1.06 20.63
N LEU A 151 0.35 -2.19 19.94
CA LEU A 151 1.37 -2.34 18.90
C LEU A 151 0.74 -2.16 17.51
N TRP A 152 1.14 -1.12 16.80
CA TRP A 152 0.58 -0.74 15.50
C TRP A 152 1.62 -0.96 14.40
N PRO A 153 1.45 -1.98 13.53
CA PRO A 153 2.37 -2.21 12.42
C PRO A 153 2.15 -1.18 11.30
N LEU A 154 3.22 -0.50 10.89
CA LEU A 154 3.30 0.43 9.76
C LEU A 154 4.52 0.09 8.87
N GLY A 155 4.86 -1.19 8.74
CA GLY A 155 5.96 -1.60 7.85
C GLY A 155 5.57 -1.52 6.37
N LEU A 156 6.55 -1.25 5.49
CA LEU A 156 6.40 -1.47 4.05
C LEU A 156 6.50 -2.97 3.75
N SER A 157 5.35 -3.65 3.72
CA SER A 157 5.26 -5.10 3.54
C SER A 157 5.02 -5.48 2.07
N LEU A 158 5.95 -6.25 1.51
CA LEU A 158 5.77 -6.86 0.18
C LEU A 158 4.57 -7.81 0.14
N ASP A 159 4.25 -8.46 1.26
CA ASP A 159 3.11 -9.38 1.34
C ASP A 159 1.80 -8.59 1.26
N ALA A 160 1.73 -7.41 1.88
CA ALA A 160 0.56 -6.53 1.79
C ALA A 160 0.40 -5.94 0.38
N ASP A 161 1.50 -5.52 -0.25
CA ASP A 161 1.50 -5.06 -1.64
C ASP A 161 1.07 -6.16 -2.62
N ALA A 162 1.52 -7.39 -2.39
CA ALA A 162 1.15 -8.55 -3.19
C ALA A 162 -0.35 -8.88 -3.07
N ARG A 163 -0.93 -8.77 -1.86
CA ARG A 163 -2.39 -8.88 -1.66
C ARG A 163 -3.13 -7.75 -2.38
N GLN A 164 -2.65 -6.51 -2.28
CA GLN A 164 -3.28 -5.40 -2.99
C GLN A 164 -3.26 -5.61 -4.52
N ILE A 165 -2.11 -5.95 -5.10
CA ILE A 165 -2.01 -6.14 -6.56
C ILE A 165 -2.76 -7.39 -7.04
N ALA A 166 -2.91 -8.43 -6.20
CA ALA A 166 -3.78 -9.57 -6.49
C ALA A 166 -5.25 -9.17 -6.64
N ARG A 167 -5.75 -8.29 -5.76
CA ARG A 167 -7.12 -7.76 -5.86
C ARG A 167 -7.32 -6.96 -7.15
N VAL A 168 -6.33 -6.17 -7.56
CA VAL A 168 -6.35 -5.44 -8.84
C VAL A 168 -6.38 -6.41 -10.03
N ALA A 169 -5.47 -7.39 -10.05
CA ALA A 169 -5.40 -8.39 -11.10
C ALA A 169 -6.70 -9.18 -11.24
N LEU A 170 -7.32 -9.53 -10.11
CA LEU A 170 -8.59 -10.25 -10.08
C LEU A 170 -9.73 -9.39 -10.62
N ALA A 171 -9.87 -8.15 -10.13
CA ALA A 171 -10.94 -7.25 -10.54
C ALA A 171 -10.88 -6.97 -12.06
N GLU A 172 -9.68 -6.76 -12.60
CA GLU A 172 -9.48 -6.59 -14.04
C GLU A 172 -9.86 -7.83 -14.84
N ALA A 173 -9.42 -9.01 -14.40
CA ALA A 173 -9.73 -10.25 -15.10
C ALA A 173 -11.25 -10.53 -15.09
N GLN A 174 -11.94 -10.24 -13.99
CA GLN A 174 -13.40 -10.36 -13.89
C GLN A 174 -14.13 -9.37 -14.80
N ALA A 175 -13.62 -8.14 -14.92
CA ALA A 175 -14.19 -7.13 -15.82
C ALA A 175 -13.97 -7.48 -17.30
N GLY A 176 -12.81 -8.07 -17.65
CA GLY A 176 -12.46 -8.45 -19.02
C GLY A 176 -13.18 -9.70 -19.54
N ALA A 177 -13.55 -10.63 -18.66
CA ALA A 177 -14.27 -11.86 -19.01
C ALA A 177 -15.34 -12.21 -17.95
N PRO A 178 -16.48 -11.50 -17.94
CA PRO A 178 -17.54 -11.73 -16.95
C PRO A 178 -18.05 -13.17 -16.98
N GLY A 179 -18.09 -13.83 -15.82
CA GLY A 179 -18.58 -15.20 -15.66
C GLY A 179 -17.54 -16.30 -15.88
N GLU A 180 -16.34 -15.98 -16.39
CA GLU A 180 -15.22 -16.89 -16.37
C GLU A 180 -14.48 -16.80 -15.02
N ARG A 181 -13.98 -17.94 -14.53
CA ARG A 181 -13.15 -17.94 -13.33
C ARG A 181 -11.75 -17.42 -13.69
N PRO A 182 -11.30 -16.27 -13.14
CA PRO A 182 -9.99 -15.73 -13.43
C PRO A 182 -8.88 -16.70 -13.06
N ALA A 183 -7.85 -16.79 -13.90
CA ALA A 183 -6.68 -17.60 -13.62
C ALA A 183 -5.40 -16.76 -13.77
N ALA A 184 -4.45 -16.97 -12.86
CA ALA A 184 -3.14 -16.33 -12.91
C ALA A 184 -2.01 -17.38 -12.91
N ALA A 185 -0.88 -17.01 -13.51
CA ALA A 185 0.38 -17.70 -13.35
C ALA A 185 1.29 -16.94 -12.38
N ILE A 186 2.15 -17.65 -11.66
CA ILE A 186 3.14 -17.08 -10.76
C ILE A 186 4.52 -17.56 -11.16
N VAL A 187 5.45 -16.63 -11.30
CA VAL A 187 6.87 -16.91 -11.49
C VAL A 187 7.61 -16.51 -10.22
N ASN A 188 8.18 -17.50 -9.52
CA ASN A 188 8.78 -17.33 -8.20
C ASN A 188 10.30 -17.13 -8.31
N GLY A 189 10.81 -16.12 -7.62
CA GLY A 189 12.24 -15.86 -7.48
C GLY A 189 12.85 -16.45 -6.21
N GLN A 190 13.85 -15.75 -5.68
CA GLN A 190 14.55 -16.09 -4.44
C GLN A 190 13.59 -16.05 -3.22
N PRO A 191 13.96 -16.64 -2.05
CA PRO A 191 13.04 -16.84 -0.92
C PRO A 191 12.23 -15.62 -0.46
N LEU A 192 12.82 -14.41 -0.51
CA LEU A 192 12.11 -13.16 -0.19
C LEU A 192 10.84 -12.99 -1.03
N PHE A 193 10.94 -13.23 -2.34
CA PHE A 193 9.82 -13.05 -3.27
C PHE A 193 8.78 -14.17 -3.17
N ARG A 194 9.16 -15.35 -2.67
CA ARG A 194 8.19 -16.45 -2.46
C ARG A 194 7.12 -16.08 -1.44
N ARG A 195 7.43 -15.28 -0.42
CA ARG A 195 6.42 -14.80 0.55
C ARG A 195 5.39 -13.90 -0.13
N ALA A 196 5.85 -12.96 -0.95
CA ALA A 196 4.97 -12.12 -1.75
C ALA A 196 4.13 -12.96 -2.74
N ALA A 197 4.73 -13.94 -3.41
CA ALA A 197 4.02 -14.88 -4.29
C ALA A 197 2.93 -15.65 -3.56
N GLN A 198 3.22 -16.14 -2.36
CA GLN A 198 2.24 -16.83 -1.52
C GLN A 198 1.10 -15.89 -1.13
N ALA A 199 1.41 -14.67 -0.68
CA ALA A 199 0.42 -13.67 -0.31
C ALA A 199 -0.49 -13.29 -1.50
N PHE A 200 0.08 -13.12 -2.70
CA PHE A 200 -0.69 -12.93 -3.94
C PHE A 200 -1.59 -14.14 -4.21
N ALA A 201 -1.05 -15.36 -4.14
CA ALA A 201 -1.78 -16.59 -4.45
C ALA A 201 -2.95 -16.85 -3.49
N GLU A 202 -2.76 -16.58 -2.20
CA GLU A 202 -3.80 -16.66 -1.17
C GLU A 202 -4.92 -15.67 -1.45
N GLU A 203 -4.58 -14.40 -1.66
CA GLU A 203 -5.55 -13.34 -1.90
C GLU A 203 -6.34 -13.55 -3.20
N PHE A 204 -5.65 -13.89 -4.29
CA PHE A 204 -6.27 -14.13 -5.60
C PHE A 204 -7.27 -15.28 -5.54
N ARG A 205 -6.93 -16.39 -4.85
CA ARG A 205 -7.85 -17.52 -4.64
C ARG A 205 -9.00 -17.16 -3.70
N ALA A 206 -8.73 -16.41 -2.63
CA ALA A 206 -9.76 -15.97 -1.69
C ALA A 206 -10.84 -15.12 -2.37
N GLY A 207 -10.46 -14.31 -3.37
CA GLY A 207 -11.40 -13.54 -4.20
C GLY A 207 -12.10 -14.35 -5.32
N GLY A 208 -11.87 -15.66 -5.41
CA GLY A 208 -12.51 -16.55 -6.38
C GLY A 208 -11.69 -16.87 -7.64
N GLY A 209 -10.48 -16.34 -7.76
CA GLY A 209 -9.54 -16.72 -8.82
C GLY A 209 -8.94 -18.11 -8.64
N ASP A 210 -8.10 -18.51 -9.59
CA ASP A 210 -7.29 -19.73 -9.56
C ASP A 210 -5.83 -19.43 -9.92
N ILE A 211 -4.91 -20.24 -9.39
CA ILE A 211 -3.49 -20.18 -9.77
C ILE A 211 -3.22 -21.36 -10.70
N ALA A 212 -3.25 -21.11 -12.00
CA ALA A 212 -3.12 -22.15 -13.02
C ALA A 212 -1.69 -22.69 -13.14
N LEU A 213 -0.69 -21.90 -12.76
CA LEU A 213 0.71 -22.32 -12.72
C LEU A 213 1.45 -21.54 -11.64
N SER A 214 2.32 -22.23 -10.90
CA SER A 214 3.34 -21.61 -10.05
C SER A 214 4.67 -22.32 -10.32
N VAL A 215 5.68 -21.58 -10.76
CA VAL A 215 6.96 -22.14 -11.22
C VAL A 215 8.13 -21.33 -10.68
N ASP A 216 9.21 -22.00 -10.29
CA ASP A 216 10.46 -21.34 -9.88
C ASP A 216 11.20 -20.83 -11.12
N TRP A 217 11.64 -19.58 -11.07
CA TRP A 217 12.43 -18.95 -12.11
C TRP A 217 13.87 -19.44 -12.08
N ALA A 218 14.44 -19.64 -13.26
CA ALA A 218 15.84 -19.93 -13.43
C ALA A 218 16.35 -19.30 -14.73
N ALA A 219 17.54 -18.70 -14.66
CA ALA A 219 18.18 -18.12 -15.83
C ALA A 219 18.34 -19.15 -16.95
N GLY A 220 18.00 -18.77 -18.18
CA GLY A 220 18.05 -19.63 -19.37
C GLY A 220 16.82 -20.55 -19.54
N ARG A 221 15.83 -20.46 -18.65
CA ARG A 221 14.57 -21.24 -18.73
C ARG A 221 13.36 -20.37 -19.11
N GLU A 222 13.56 -19.10 -19.43
CA GLU A 222 12.51 -18.10 -19.59
C GLU A 222 11.51 -18.49 -20.69
N ALA A 223 12.02 -18.98 -21.84
CA ALA A 223 11.19 -19.48 -22.93
C ALA A 223 10.38 -20.73 -22.57
N ALA A 224 10.97 -21.64 -21.79
CA ALA A 224 10.29 -22.84 -21.33
C ALA A 224 9.19 -22.49 -20.32
N ILE A 225 9.46 -21.55 -19.41
CA ILE A 225 8.48 -21.00 -18.47
C ILE A 225 7.34 -20.31 -19.23
N GLY A 226 7.67 -19.44 -20.20
CA GLY A 226 6.67 -18.76 -21.03
C GLY A 226 5.78 -19.74 -21.81
N LYS A 227 6.38 -20.80 -22.38
CA LYS A 227 5.62 -21.88 -23.03
C LYS A 227 4.69 -22.61 -22.06
N ALA A 228 5.17 -22.93 -20.86
CA ALA A 228 4.35 -23.58 -19.83
C ALA A 228 3.17 -22.69 -19.40
N ILE A 229 3.41 -21.38 -19.21
CA ILE A 229 2.34 -20.41 -18.93
C ILE A 229 1.31 -20.39 -20.07
N GLY A 230 1.76 -20.33 -21.33
CA GLY A 230 0.87 -20.32 -22.49
C GLY A 230 0.09 -21.61 -22.75
N GLN A 231 0.43 -22.71 -22.06
CA GLN A 231 -0.34 -23.95 -22.06
C GLN A 231 -1.45 -23.97 -21.00
N THR A 232 -1.54 -22.92 -20.16
CA THR A 232 -2.59 -22.75 -19.17
C THR A 232 -3.67 -21.77 -19.63
N LYS A 233 -4.71 -21.61 -18.81
CA LYS A 233 -5.74 -20.58 -19.00
C LYS A 233 -5.42 -19.25 -18.27
N ALA A 234 -4.18 -19.05 -17.82
CA ALA A 234 -3.82 -17.83 -17.10
C ALA A 234 -4.06 -16.59 -17.99
N GLY A 235 -4.83 -15.63 -17.48
CA GLY A 235 -5.03 -14.30 -18.09
C GLY A 235 -4.09 -13.23 -17.53
N ALA A 236 -3.44 -13.52 -16.41
CA ALA A 236 -2.48 -12.65 -15.75
C ALA A 236 -1.23 -13.42 -15.31
N VAL A 237 -0.13 -12.71 -15.11
CA VAL A 237 1.10 -13.24 -14.51
C VAL A 237 1.56 -12.35 -13.36
N PHE A 238 1.88 -12.97 -12.22
CA PHE A 238 2.59 -12.31 -11.13
C PHE A 238 4.07 -12.69 -11.15
N LEU A 239 4.92 -11.70 -11.39
CA LEU A 239 6.37 -11.79 -11.41
C LEU A 239 6.89 -11.49 -10.00
N ALA A 240 6.99 -12.53 -9.18
CA ALA A 240 7.61 -12.44 -7.86
C ALA A 240 9.14 -12.54 -8.02
N LEU A 241 9.73 -11.54 -8.67
CA LEU A 241 11.13 -11.51 -9.08
C LEU A 241 11.77 -10.18 -8.69
N ASP A 242 13.11 -10.18 -8.63
CA ASP A 242 13.88 -8.94 -8.72
C ASP A 242 13.79 -8.37 -10.15
N ARG A 243 14.35 -7.17 -10.34
CA ARG A 243 14.37 -6.52 -11.65
C ARG A 243 14.99 -7.38 -12.74
N ALA A 244 16.13 -8.02 -12.48
CA ALA A 244 16.86 -8.76 -13.50
C ALA A 244 16.05 -9.97 -14.00
N GLY A 245 15.44 -10.72 -13.07
CA GLY A 245 14.53 -11.80 -13.40
C GLY A 245 13.28 -11.31 -14.13
N ALA A 246 12.68 -10.19 -13.69
CA ALA A 246 11.50 -9.63 -14.32
C ALA A 246 11.77 -9.18 -15.77
N VAL A 247 12.89 -8.48 -16.02
CA VAL A 247 13.33 -8.07 -17.37
C VAL A 247 13.54 -9.29 -18.26
N ALA A 248 14.21 -10.33 -17.74
CA ALA A 248 14.45 -11.55 -18.50
C ALA A 248 13.17 -12.33 -18.82
N GLN A 249 12.24 -12.42 -17.87
CA GLN A 249 11.07 -13.29 -17.98
C GLN A 249 9.88 -12.64 -18.71
N ARG A 250 9.61 -11.35 -18.46
CA ARG A 250 8.40 -10.66 -18.92
C ARG A 250 8.14 -10.74 -20.44
N PRO A 251 9.16 -10.68 -21.32
CA PRO A 251 8.96 -10.84 -22.77
C PRO A 251 8.36 -12.20 -23.17
N TYR A 252 8.65 -13.25 -22.40
CA TYR A 252 8.15 -14.61 -22.66
C TYR A 252 6.75 -14.87 -22.12
N CYS A 253 6.20 -13.94 -21.33
CA CYS A 253 4.81 -14.00 -20.84
C CYS A 253 3.79 -13.48 -21.87
N GLY A 254 4.25 -13.02 -23.04
CA GLY A 254 3.39 -12.57 -24.13
C GLY A 254 2.53 -11.36 -23.75
N ARG A 255 1.22 -11.48 -24.00
CA ARG A 255 0.22 -10.40 -23.82
C ARG A 255 -0.51 -10.44 -22.48
N LEU A 256 -0.09 -11.30 -21.55
CA LEU A 256 -0.73 -11.39 -20.24
C LEU A 256 -0.58 -10.08 -19.47
N SER A 257 -1.62 -9.70 -18.72
CA SER A 257 -1.51 -8.61 -17.74
C SER A 257 -0.45 -9.00 -16.71
N ALA A 258 0.60 -8.19 -16.62
CA ALA A 258 1.75 -8.49 -15.79
C ALA A 258 1.77 -7.64 -14.53
N PHE A 259 1.92 -8.30 -13.39
CA PHE A 259 1.95 -7.69 -12.08
C PHE A 259 3.24 -8.08 -11.35
N ALA A 260 3.74 -7.22 -10.47
CA ALA A 260 4.96 -7.47 -9.71
C ALA A 260 4.91 -6.77 -8.33
N THR A 261 6.02 -6.85 -7.61
CA THR A 261 6.29 -6.00 -6.45
C THR A 261 7.13 -4.79 -6.85
N SER A 262 7.19 -3.77 -6.00
CA SER A 262 8.00 -2.56 -6.23
C SER A 262 9.52 -2.81 -6.33
N GLN A 263 9.97 -4.01 -6.00
CA GLN A 263 11.37 -4.44 -6.12
C GLN A 263 11.87 -4.53 -7.57
N ILE A 264 10.98 -4.48 -8.57
CA ILE A 264 11.40 -4.36 -9.97
C ILE A 264 11.96 -2.98 -10.29
N ASP A 265 11.70 -2.00 -9.43
CA ASP A 265 12.29 -0.67 -9.52
C ASP A 265 13.42 -0.52 -8.48
N ASP A 266 14.65 -0.61 -8.99
CA ASP A 266 15.90 -0.49 -8.23
C ASP A 266 16.61 0.86 -8.45
N GLY A 267 15.91 1.82 -9.07
CA GLY A 267 16.40 3.20 -9.25
C GLY A 267 17.37 3.38 -10.41
N ARG A 268 17.70 2.31 -11.14
CA ARG A 268 18.40 2.44 -12.41
C ARG A 268 17.50 3.08 -13.45
N ASP A 269 18.13 3.77 -14.40
CA ASP A 269 17.41 4.38 -15.51
C ASP A 269 16.54 3.32 -16.20
N LEU A 270 15.26 3.62 -16.21
CA LEU A 270 14.23 2.79 -16.80
C LEU A 270 14.21 3.01 -18.33
N ALA A 271 14.84 4.07 -18.85
CA ALA A 271 14.88 4.40 -20.26
C ALA A 271 15.42 3.24 -21.11
N GLY A 272 14.67 2.88 -22.15
CA GLY A 272 15.03 1.80 -23.07
C GLY A 272 14.72 0.37 -22.56
N GLN A 273 14.16 0.19 -21.36
CA GLN A 273 13.69 -1.12 -20.88
C GLN A 273 12.24 -1.38 -21.27
N ALA A 274 11.99 -1.52 -22.57
CA ALA A 274 10.68 -1.92 -23.12
C ALA A 274 10.19 -3.27 -22.57
N ASP A 275 11.10 -4.11 -22.05
CA ASP A 275 10.77 -5.43 -21.54
C ASP A 275 9.86 -5.40 -20.31
N LEU A 276 9.86 -4.32 -19.51
CA LEU A 276 8.97 -4.16 -18.36
C LEU A 276 7.74 -3.29 -18.67
N ASP A 277 7.54 -2.92 -19.92
CA ASP A 277 6.42 -2.07 -20.31
C ASP A 277 5.07 -2.73 -19.96
N GLY A 278 4.19 -1.94 -19.35
CA GLY A 278 2.89 -2.35 -18.87
C GLY A 278 2.90 -3.19 -17.58
N VAL A 279 4.06 -3.47 -16.98
CA VAL A 279 4.10 -4.18 -15.68
C VAL A 279 3.60 -3.24 -14.59
N ARG A 280 2.65 -3.75 -13.78
CA ARG A 280 2.01 -3.00 -12.70
C ARG A 280 2.39 -3.51 -11.32
N PHE A 281 2.51 -2.60 -10.37
CA PHE A 281 2.81 -2.93 -8.99
C PHE A 281 2.36 -1.81 -8.04
N VAL A 282 2.34 -2.10 -6.75
CA VAL A 282 2.03 -1.09 -5.74
C VAL A 282 3.27 -0.24 -5.47
N GLU A 283 3.14 1.07 -5.56
CA GLU A 283 4.19 2.03 -5.23
C GLU A 283 3.62 3.17 -4.38
N LEU A 284 4.52 3.91 -3.74
CA LEU A 284 4.17 4.99 -2.85
C LEU A 284 3.77 6.26 -3.64
N PRO A 285 2.68 6.95 -3.28
CA PRO A 285 2.33 8.26 -3.83
C PRO A 285 3.50 9.25 -3.82
N TRP A 286 4.37 9.18 -2.80
CA TRP A 286 5.59 9.99 -2.73
C TRP A 286 6.47 9.91 -3.99
N ARG A 287 6.50 8.75 -4.66
CA ARG A 287 7.32 8.50 -5.84
C ARG A 287 6.57 8.68 -7.15
N VAL A 288 5.28 8.32 -7.20
CA VAL A 288 4.50 8.30 -8.45
C VAL A 288 3.49 9.43 -8.60
N GLN A 289 3.32 10.25 -7.56
CA GLN A 289 2.42 11.40 -7.53
C GLN A 289 3.13 12.61 -6.87
N PRO A 290 4.19 13.16 -7.47
CA PRO A 290 4.96 14.22 -6.85
C PRO A 290 4.14 15.49 -6.55
N ASP A 291 3.12 15.75 -7.37
CA ASP A 291 2.24 16.91 -7.28
C ASP A 291 0.97 16.66 -6.44
N HIS A 292 0.90 15.55 -5.70
CA HIS A 292 -0.27 15.25 -4.86
C HIS A 292 -0.47 16.34 -3.80
N PRO A 293 -1.64 17.02 -3.72
CA PRO A 293 -1.85 18.15 -2.83
C PRO A 293 -1.58 17.86 -1.35
N ALA A 294 -1.94 16.66 -0.87
CA ALA A 294 -1.68 16.25 0.51
C ALA A 294 -0.18 16.11 0.85
N LEU A 295 0.70 16.06 -0.15
CA LEU A 295 2.14 15.89 0.02
C LEU A 295 2.92 17.19 -0.20
N ALA A 296 2.29 18.24 -0.73
CA ALA A 296 2.94 19.49 -1.12
C ALA A 296 3.61 20.24 0.04
N GLY A 297 3.17 20.01 1.28
CA GLY A 297 3.76 20.61 2.47
C GLY A 297 5.09 19.99 2.92
N PHE A 298 5.38 18.75 2.53
CA PHE A 298 6.58 18.04 2.99
C PHE A 298 7.78 18.36 2.11
N ALA A 299 8.89 18.75 2.74
CA ALA A 299 10.15 19.00 2.03
C ALA A 299 10.60 17.75 1.26
N ARG A 300 11.25 17.95 0.11
CA ARG A 300 11.94 16.88 -0.62
C ARG A 300 13.40 16.79 -0.14
N PRO A 301 14.01 15.58 -0.13
CA PRO A 301 15.44 15.46 0.14
C PRO A 301 16.27 16.22 -0.89
N GLU A 302 17.20 17.07 -0.43
CA GLU A 302 18.14 17.80 -1.27
C GLU A 302 19.58 17.55 -0.75
N PRO A 303 20.44 16.85 -1.52
CA PRO A 303 20.15 16.21 -2.80
C PRO A 303 19.19 15.00 -2.66
N PRO A 304 18.53 14.58 -3.75
CA PRO A 304 17.75 13.34 -3.77
C PRO A 304 18.61 12.12 -3.40
N TYR A 305 18.03 11.11 -2.76
CA TYR A 305 18.78 9.93 -2.32
C TYR A 305 19.32 9.08 -3.48
N GLY A 306 18.67 9.13 -4.64
CA GLY A 306 19.03 8.33 -5.81
C GLY A 306 18.89 6.82 -5.59
N ALA A 307 18.08 6.41 -4.60
CA ALA A 307 17.84 5.02 -4.23
C ALA A 307 16.37 4.87 -3.80
N PRO A 308 15.52 4.13 -4.54
CA PRO A 308 14.10 3.99 -4.24
C PRO A 308 13.83 3.51 -2.82
N GLU A 309 14.66 2.62 -2.29
CA GLU A 309 14.51 2.10 -0.92
C GLU A 309 14.62 3.21 0.12
N LEU A 310 15.51 4.18 -0.09
CA LEU A 310 15.66 5.33 0.81
C LEU A 310 14.51 6.33 0.64
N ASP A 311 14.03 6.57 -0.58
CA ASP A 311 12.84 7.41 -0.82
C ASP A 311 11.60 6.82 -0.14
N ARG A 312 11.45 5.49 -0.20
CA ARG A 312 10.36 4.75 0.45
C ARG A 312 10.44 4.85 1.98
N LEU A 313 11.64 4.74 2.55
CA LEU A 313 11.85 4.93 3.99
C LEU A 313 11.63 6.36 4.45
N TYR A 314 12.00 7.35 3.64
CA TYR A 314 11.69 8.75 3.89
C TYR A 314 10.18 8.99 3.93
N ALA A 315 9.44 8.49 2.93
CA ALA A 315 7.99 8.54 2.90
C ALA A 315 7.36 7.82 4.11
N LEU A 316 7.91 6.67 4.51
CA LEU A 316 7.48 5.98 5.72
C LEU A 316 7.70 6.83 6.96
N GLY A 317 8.81 7.55 7.06
CA GLY A 317 9.06 8.49 8.16
C GLY A 317 8.01 9.59 8.27
N ILE A 318 7.58 10.16 7.13
CA ILE A 318 6.51 11.16 7.08
C ILE A 318 5.22 10.60 7.69
N ASP A 319 4.76 9.45 7.19
CA ASP A 319 3.50 8.87 7.63
C ASP A 319 3.58 8.29 9.05
N ALA A 320 4.75 7.78 9.46
CA ALA A 320 4.98 7.31 10.82
C ALA A 320 4.72 8.42 11.85
N LEU A 321 5.24 9.63 11.61
CA LEU A 321 4.97 10.74 12.52
C LEU A 321 3.47 11.09 12.54
N ARG A 322 2.84 11.16 11.36
CA ARG A 322 1.40 11.49 11.26
C ARG A 322 0.54 10.49 12.03
N VAL A 323 0.81 9.19 11.87
CA VAL A 323 0.17 8.11 12.66
C VAL A 323 0.44 8.30 14.16
N ALA A 324 1.69 8.56 14.56
CA ALA A 324 2.04 8.73 15.96
C ALA A 324 1.32 9.92 16.60
N LEU A 325 1.14 11.03 15.88
CA LEU A 325 0.38 12.19 16.37
C LEU A 325 -1.09 11.85 16.60
N GLU A 326 -1.73 11.11 15.70
CA GLU A 326 -3.11 10.65 15.86
C GLU A 326 -3.24 9.71 17.08
N VAL A 327 -2.34 8.74 17.19
CA VAL A 327 -2.33 7.78 18.31
C VAL A 327 -2.04 8.48 19.65
N ALA A 328 -1.12 9.45 19.69
CA ALA A 328 -0.81 10.23 20.89
C ALA A 328 -1.99 11.09 21.36
N ARG A 329 -2.85 11.54 20.43
CA ARG A 329 -4.11 12.26 20.74
C ARG A 329 -5.22 11.33 21.25
N GLY A 330 -5.00 10.02 21.24
CA GLY A 330 -6.00 9.02 21.61
C GLY A 330 -6.96 8.66 20.49
N ASN A 331 -6.70 9.10 19.25
CA ASN A 331 -7.54 8.77 18.11
C ASN A 331 -7.34 7.30 17.74
N ARG A 332 -8.42 6.52 17.79
CA ARG A 332 -8.43 5.09 17.41
C ARG A 332 -8.89 4.84 15.98
N TYR A 333 -9.52 5.85 15.37
CA TYR A 333 -10.02 5.83 14.01
C TYR A 333 -9.60 7.10 13.30
N PHE A 334 -8.87 6.97 12.20
CA PHE A 334 -8.43 8.09 11.39
C PHE A 334 -8.12 7.62 9.97
N SER A 335 -8.16 8.54 9.01
CA SER A 335 -7.77 8.28 7.63
C SER A 335 -7.15 9.52 7.01
N PHE A 336 -6.12 9.36 6.20
CA PHE A 336 -5.48 10.44 5.48
C PHE A 336 -4.70 9.95 4.26
N ASP A 337 -4.53 10.83 3.27
CA ASP A 337 -3.65 10.59 2.14
C ASP A 337 -2.19 10.69 2.61
N GLY A 338 -1.54 9.53 2.64
CA GLY A 338 -0.17 9.31 3.09
C GLY A 338 0.86 9.42 1.97
N ALA A 339 2.10 9.74 2.34
CA ALA A 339 3.24 9.62 1.43
C ALA A 339 3.45 8.16 0.99
N THR A 340 3.02 7.19 1.80
CA THR A 340 3.11 5.76 1.54
C THR A 340 1.84 5.14 0.93
N GLY A 341 0.76 5.89 0.82
CA GLY A 341 -0.56 5.42 0.37
C GLY A 341 -1.68 6.03 1.20
N LEU A 342 -2.94 5.69 0.89
CA LEU A 342 -4.05 5.99 1.79
C LEU A 342 -3.86 5.21 3.08
N ILE A 343 -3.67 5.93 4.20
CA ILE A 343 -3.57 5.36 5.53
C ILE A 343 -4.96 5.40 6.16
N SER A 344 -5.40 4.27 6.70
CA SER A 344 -6.61 4.20 7.52
C SER A 344 -6.32 3.36 8.75
N ALA A 345 -6.82 3.79 9.89
CA ALA A 345 -6.67 3.07 11.14
C ALA A 345 -8.04 2.82 11.78
N GLY A 346 -8.16 1.66 12.42
CA GLY A 346 -9.33 1.26 13.18
C GLY A 346 -8.98 0.11 14.11
N ASP A 347 -9.46 0.17 15.35
CA ASP A 347 -9.33 -0.92 16.33
C ASP A 347 -7.92 -1.51 16.50
N GLY A 348 -6.90 -0.64 16.57
CA GLY A 348 -5.52 -1.08 16.80
C GLY A 348 -4.78 -1.53 15.53
N ARG A 349 -5.41 -1.44 14.36
CA ARG A 349 -4.82 -1.85 13.09
C ARG A 349 -4.66 -0.65 12.17
N ILE A 350 -3.58 -0.67 11.40
CA ILE A 350 -3.35 0.27 10.30
C ILE A 350 -3.46 -0.51 9.00
N GLU A 351 -4.26 -0.01 8.09
CA GLU A 351 -4.28 -0.42 6.70
C GLU A 351 -3.63 0.65 5.83
N ARG A 352 -2.75 0.22 4.95
CA ARG A 352 -2.14 1.06 3.92
C ARG A 352 -2.57 0.56 2.55
N ARG A 353 -3.08 1.47 1.73
CA ARG A 353 -3.37 1.21 0.32
C ARG A 353 -2.46 2.09 -0.54
N GLY A 354 -1.44 1.49 -1.15
CA GLY A 354 -0.51 2.23 -2.02
C GLY A 354 -1.14 2.62 -3.36
N ALA A 355 -0.44 3.44 -4.13
CA ALA A 355 -0.84 3.74 -5.50
C ALA A 355 -0.47 2.58 -6.43
N ILE A 356 -1.25 2.36 -7.50
CA ILE A 356 -0.86 1.42 -8.54
C ILE A 356 0.01 2.18 -9.54
N ALA A 357 1.23 1.70 -9.75
CA ALA A 357 2.15 2.24 -10.72
C ALA A 357 2.26 1.28 -11.91
N THR A 358 2.43 1.84 -13.10
CA THR A 358 2.77 1.12 -14.32
C THR A 358 4.11 1.59 -14.83
N LEU A 359 4.98 0.67 -15.23
CA LEU A 359 6.16 1.02 -16.04
C LEU A 359 5.72 1.29 -17.47
N ARG A 360 5.95 2.51 -17.96
CA ARG A 360 5.68 2.91 -19.35
C ARG A 360 6.84 3.66 -19.95
N ASP A 361 7.34 3.21 -21.10
CA ASP A 361 8.44 3.86 -21.84
C ASP A 361 9.67 4.19 -20.97
N GLY A 362 9.94 3.36 -19.97
CA GLY A 362 11.01 3.62 -19.02
C GLY A 362 10.71 4.75 -18.02
N ALA A 363 9.46 4.88 -17.57
CA ALA A 363 9.06 5.77 -16.49
C ALA A 363 7.99 5.11 -15.63
N LEU A 364 7.92 5.52 -14.35
CA LEU A 364 6.79 5.17 -13.50
C LEU A 364 5.65 6.15 -13.74
N VAL A 365 4.51 5.60 -14.13
CA VAL A 365 3.28 6.35 -14.36
C VAL A 365 2.21 5.85 -13.40
N LEU A 366 1.46 6.77 -12.80
CA LEU A 366 0.29 6.42 -12.02
C LEU A 366 -0.72 5.68 -12.90
N ASP A 367 -1.16 4.51 -12.47
CA ASP A 367 -2.25 3.82 -13.13
C ASP A 367 -3.57 4.47 -12.70
N GLY A 368 -4.27 5.09 -13.65
CA GLY A 368 -5.54 5.79 -13.42
C GLY A 368 -6.74 4.86 -13.27
N THR A 369 -6.55 3.56 -13.48
CA THR A 369 -7.59 2.53 -13.31
C THR A 369 -7.42 1.80 -11.99
N VAL A 370 -8.04 2.31 -10.90
CA VAL A 370 -8.85 1.56 -9.91
C VAL A 370 -9.76 2.55 -9.19
#